data_AF-A0A7X5ICX3-F1
#
_entry.id   AF-A0A7X5ICX3-F1
#
_cell.length_a   1.000
_cell.length_b   1.000
_cell.length_c   1.000
_cell.angle_alpha   90.00
_cell.angle_beta   90.00
_cell.angle_gamma   90.00
#
_symmetry.space_group_name_H-M   'P 1'
#
loop_
_entity.id
_entity.type
_entity.pdbx_description
1 polymer ?
#
loop_
_entity_poly.entity_id
_entity_poly.type
_entity_poly.pdbx_seq_one_letter_code
_entity_poly.pdbx_strand_id
1 'polypeptide(L)' 'MSPKTGRPIEGQARKDIKLQIRVDRPTLDSIDELAKKLGITRTGVMMKGIELVRNSLDK' A
#
# COMPACT_ATOMS: atom_id res chain seq x y z
N MET A 1 8.15 9.58 -32.92
CA MET A 1 7.60 8.43 -32.19
C MET A 1 7.89 8.65 -30.71
N SER A 2 6.94 9.22 -29.96
CA SER A 2 7.13 9.41 -28.53
C SER A 2 6.98 8.05 -27.84
N PRO A 3 7.97 7.56 -27.06
CA PRO A 3 7.84 6.28 -26.40
C PRO A 3 6.62 6.33 -25.48
N LYS A 4 5.71 5.37 -25.65
CA LYS A 4 4.58 5.17 -24.73
C LYS A 4 5.17 4.64 -23.42
N THR A 5 5.74 5.53 -22.61
CA THR A 5 6.19 5.21 -21.27
C THR A 5 4.95 4.77 -20.51
N GLY A 6 4.86 3.48 -20.18
CA GLY A 6 3.75 2.92 -19.42
C GLY A 6 3.71 3.48 -17.99
N ARG A 7 3.13 2.71 -17.05
CA ARG A 7 3.12 3.12 -15.64
C ARG A 7 4.57 3.36 -15.16
N PRO A 8 4.88 4.50 -14.52
CA PRO A 8 6.22 4.80 -14.02
C PRO A 8 6.76 3.67 -13.13
N ILE A 9 8.02 3.32 -13.35
CA ILE A 9 8.74 2.37 -12.50
C ILE A 9 9.28 3.19 -11.32
N GLU A 10 8.70 3.05 -10.13
CA GLU A 10 9.26 3.62 -8.91
C GLU A 10 10.17 2.56 -8.25
N GLY A 11 11.49 2.74 -8.33
CA GLY A 11 12.47 1.80 -7.74
C GLY A 11 12.67 0.52 -8.57
N GLN A 12 12.71 -0.65 -7.90
CA GLN A 12 12.98 -1.97 -8.50
C GLN A 12 11.75 -2.71 -9.04
N ALA A 13 10.52 -2.25 -8.73
CA ALA A 13 9.30 -2.97 -9.09
C ALA A 13 8.23 -2.04 -9.67
N ARG A 14 7.50 -2.54 -10.68
CA ARG A 14 6.32 -1.86 -11.20
C ARG A 14 5.18 -2.01 -10.19
N LYS A 15 4.51 -0.89 -9.88
CA LYS A 15 3.25 -0.89 -9.12
C LYS A 15 2.08 -1.21 -10.06
N ASP A 16 2.10 -2.30 -10.81
CA ASP A 16 1.07 -2.65 -11.80
C ASP A 16 0.00 -3.63 -11.27
N ILE A 17 0.22 -4.23 -10.11
CA ILE A 17 -0.73 -5.18 -9.49
C ILE A 17 -1.86 -4.42 -8.77
N LYS A 18 -3.11 -4.74 -9.12
CA LYS A 18 -4.31 -4.25 -8.44
C LYS A 18 -4.77 -5.27 -7.40
N LEU A 19 -4.68 -4.92 -6.12
CA LEU A 19 -5.20 -5.72 -5.02
C LEU A 19 -6.61 -5.22 -4.64
N GLN A 20 -7.59 -6.12 -4.68
CA GLN A 20 -8.95 -5.86 -4.17
C GLN A 20 -9.23 -6.81 -3.02
N ILE A 21 -9.70 -6.27 -1.90
CA ILE A 21 -9.95 -7.03 -0.67
C ILE A 21 -11.28 -6.61 -0.10
N ARG A 22 -12.02 -7.57 0.45
CA ARG A 22 -13.21 -7.30 1.25
C ARG A 22 -12.77 -7.06 2.69
N VAL A 23 -13.21 -5.96 3.27
CA VAL A 23 -12.98 -5.61 4.66
C VAL A 23 -14.29 -5.17 5.27
N ASP A 24 -14.40 -5.34 6.57
CA ASP A 24 -15.48 -4.78 7.37
C ASP A 24 -15.29 -3.26 7.57
N ARG A 25 -16.38 -2.60 7.93
CA ARG A 25 -16.41 -1.15 8.10
C ARG A 25 -15.42 -0.62 9.16
N PRO A 26 -15.29 -1.21 10.36
CA PRO A 26 -14.37 -0.68 11.36
C PRO A 26 -12.90 -0.81 10.94
N THR A 27 -12.54 -1.85 10.17
CA THR A 27 -11.17 -1.96 9.60
C THR A 27 -10.92 -0.88 8.57
N LEU A 28 -11.90 -0.58 7.71
CA LEU A 28 -11.77 0.51 6.74
C LEU A 28 -11.60 1.86 7.45
N ASP A 29 -12.41 2.12 8.47
CA ASP A 29 -12.35 3.36 9.27
C ASP A 29 -10.99 3.48 9.96
N SER A 30 -10.47 2.38 10.52
CA SER A 30 -9.13 2.32 11.11
C SER A 30 -8.03 2.65 10.12
N ILE A 31 -8.10 2.12 8.89
CA ILE A 31 -7.13 2.43 7.83
C ILE A 31 -7.16 3.92 7.49
N ASP A 32 -8.35 4.51 7.41
CA ASP A 32 -8.53 5.95 7.14
C ASP A 32 -7.98 6.83 8.25
N GLU A 33 -8.23 6.48 9.50
CA GLU A 33 -7.67 7.19 10.65
C GLU A 33 -6.14 7.10 10.70
N LEU A 34 -5.58 5.91 10.48
CA LEU A 34 -4.14 5.70 10.44
C LEU A 34 -3.48 6.48 9.30
N ALA A 35 -4.12 6.51 8.12
CA ALA A 35 -3.67 7.29 6.97
C ALA A 35 -3.60 8.79 7.30
N LYS A 36 -4.65 9.32 7.93
CA LYS A 36 -4.69 10.73 8.39
C LYS A 36 -3.62 11.02 9.43
N LYS A 37 -3.47 10.17 10.45
CA LYS A 37 -2.48 10.35 11.54
C LYS A 37 -1.05 10.30 11.04
N LEU A 38 -0.75 9.42 10.08
CA LEU A 38 0.59 9.24 9.53
C LEU A 38 0.89 10.17 8.34
N GLY A 39 -0.12 10.88 7.81
CA GLY A 39 0.03 11.72 6.62
C GLY A 39 0.37 10.94 5.35
N ILE A 40 -0.01 9.65 5.28
CA ILE A 40 0.27 8.76 4.15
C ILE A 40 -1.02 8.29 3.49
N THR A 41 -0.92 7.68 2.30
CA THR A 41 -2.08 7.10 1.61
C THR A 41 -2.56 5.81 2.29
N ARG A 42 -3.82 5.43 2.08
CA ARG A 42 -4.38 4.13 2.53
C ARG A 42 -3.50 2.94 2.12
N THR A 43 -3.01 2.97 0.87
CA THR A 43 -2.07 1.97 0.37
C THR A 43 -0.76 1.99 1.17
N GLY A 44 -0.24 3.17 1.51
CA GLY A 44 0.94 3.29 2.35
C GLY A 44 0.76 2.68 3.75
N VAL A 45 -0.41 2.84 4.36
CA VAL A 45 -0.74 2.20 5.65
C VAL A 45 -0.70 0.69 5.53
N MET A 46 -1.34 0.13 4.49
CA MET A 46 -1.31 -1.33 4.26
C MET A 46 0.11 -1.86 4.03
N MET A 47 0.91 -1.18 3.20
CA MET A 47 2.30 -1.59 2.94
C MET A 47 3.14 -1.60 4.22
N LYS A 48 3.02 -0.56 5.07
CA LYS A 48 3.66 -0.55 6.39
C LYS A 48 3.19 -1.71 7.28
N GLY A 49 1.90 -2.05 7.24
CA GLY A 49 1.36 -3.20 7.95
C GLY A 49 2.03 -4.51 7.52
N ILE A 50 2.23 -4.72 6.22
CA ILE A 50 2.93 -5.90 5.68
C ILE A 50 4.37 -5.96 6.17
N GLU A 51 5.09 -4.83 6.13
CA GLU A 51 6.48 -4.75 6.63
C GLU A 51 6.58 -5.09 8.13
N LEU A 52 5.65 -4.59 8.95
CA LEU A 52 5.61 -4.90 10.38
C LEU A 52 5.38 -6.39 10.65
N VAL A 53 4.45 -7.02 9.92
CA VAL A 53 4.20 -8.47 10.04
C VAL A 53 5.44 -9.26 9.63
N ARG A 54 6.09 -8.89 8.52
CA ARG A 54 7.32 -9.54 8.08
C ARG A 54 8.42 -9.46 9.14
N ASN A 55 8.67 -8.27 9.68
CA ASN A 55 9.65 -8.06 10.75
C ASN A 55 9.31 -8.83 12.05
N SER A 56 8.04 -9.16 12.27
CA SER A 56 7.62 -9.96 13.43
C SER A 56 7.82 -11.47 13.22
N LEU A 57 7.84 -11.94 11.98
CA LEU A 57 8.01 -13.35 11.61
C LEU A 57 9.48 -13.72 11.35
N ASP A 58 10.31 -12.75 10.96
CA ASP A 58 11.76 -12.91 10.81
C ASP A 58 12.52 -12.85 12.16
N LYS A 59 11.80 -12.95 13.29
CA LYS A 59 12.33 -13.02 14.67
C LYS A 59 12.26 -14.44 15.20
#